data_AF-A0A068TC06-F1
#
_entry.id   AF-A0A068TC06-F1
#
_cell.length_a   1.000
_cell.length_b   1.000
_cell.length_c   1.000
_cell.angle_alpha   90.00
_cell.angle_beta   90.00
_cell.angle_gamma   90.00
#
_symmetry.space_group_name_H-M   'P 1'
#
loop_
_entity.id
_entity.type
_entity.pdbx_description
1 polymer ?
#
loop_
_entity_poly.entity_id
_entity_poly.type
_entity_poly.pdbx_seq_one_letter_code
_entity_poly.pdbx_strand_id
1 'polypeptide(L)' 'MGSFSIWHWLIVIIWLVVFGWPIAKILRRMGFSGWWAVIAFVPLVNIIGLWVVSVARWPVIDRQ' A
#
# COMPACT_ATOMS: atom_id res chain seq x y z
N MET A 1 -1.29 6.22 -31.30
CA MET A 1 -0.94 5.62 -30.00
C MET A 1 0.07 6.54 -29.35
N GLY A 2 -0.34 7.35 -28.37
CA GLY A 2 0.55 8.35 -27.76
C GLY A 2 1.68 7.67 -27.02
N SER A 3 2.93 8.01 -27.36
CA SER A 3 4.10 7.51 -26.63
C SER A 3 4.03 8.02 -25.18
N PHE A 4 4.10 7.12 -24.20
CA PHE A 4 4.21 7.53 -22.80
C PHE A 4 5.53 8.30 -22.61
N SER A 5 5.40 9.61 -22.39
CA SER A 5 6.55 10.49 -22.14
C SER A 5 7.15 10.22 -20.76
N ILE A 6 8.42 10.59 -20.57
CA ILE A 6 9.13 10.47 -19.29
C ILE A 6 8.36 11.13 -18.13
N TRP A 7 7.61 12.19 -18.42
CA TRP A 7 6.73 12.88 -17.48
C TRP A 7 5.60 12.00 -16.94
N HIS A 8 5.06 11.08 -17.76
CA HIS A 8 4.03 10.15 -17.29
C HIS A 8 4.60 9.24 -16.20
N TRP A 9 5.77 8.67 -16.43
CA TRP A 9 6.43 7.80 -15.46
C TRP A 9 6.85 8.55 -14.19
N LEU A 10 7.32 9.79 -14.32
CA LEU A 10 7.61 10.65 -13.17
C LEU A 10 6.36 10.85 -12.29
N ILE A 11 5.23 11.19 -12.89
CA ILE A 11 3.96 11.39 -12.19
C ILE A 11 3.50 10.09 -11.52
N VAL A 12 3.59 8.95 -12.21
CA VAL A 12 3.26 7.64 -11.64
C VAL A 12 4.11 7.34 -10.41
N ILE A 13 5.42 7.57 -10.47
CA ILE A 13 6.32 7.34 -9.33
C ILE A 13 5.97 8.27 -8.16
N ILE A 14 5.75 9.56 -8.41
CA ILE A 14 5.37 10.51 -7.38
C ILE A 14 4.07 10.06 -6.71
N TRP A 15 3.07 9.65 -7.50
CA TRP A 15 1.80 9.16 -6.99
C TRP A 15 1.98 7.91 -6.13
N LEU A 16 2.73 6.91 -6.60
CA LEU A 16 3.04 5.69 -5.84
C LEU A 16 3.74 6.00 -4.50
N VAL A 17 4.64 6.98 -4.45
CA VAL A 17 5.33 7.35 -3.21
C VAL A 17 4.39 8.10 -2.27
N VAL A 18 3.64 9.09 -2.77
CA VAL A 18 2.72 9.93 -1.98
C VAL A 18 1.65 9.09 -1.29
N PHE A 19 1.11 8.08 -1.97
CA PHE A 19 0.10 7.18 -1.38
C PHE A 19 0.72 5.96 -0.70
N GLY A 20 1.76 5.36 -1.28
CA GLY A 20 2.36 4.13 -0.78
C GLY A 20 3.10 4.32 0.54
N TRP A 21 3.79 5.45 0.71
CA TRP A 21 4.52 5.76 1.94
C TRP A 21 3.62 5.84 3.20
N PRO A 22 2.53 6.63 3.22
CA PRO A 22 1.66 6.68 4.39
C PRO A 22 0.97 5.35 4.65
N ILE A 23 0.55 4.61 3.60
CA ILE A 23 -0.06 3.28 3.74
C ILE A 23 0.95 2.30 4.38
N ALA A 24 2.18 2.27 3.88
CA ALA A 24 3.25 1.44 4.46
C ALA A 24 3.53 1.82 5.91
N LYS A 25 3.51 3.12 6.26
CA LYS A 25 3.68 3.60 7.63
C LYS A 25 2.57 3.10 8.55
N ILE A 26 1.30 3.12 8.11
CA ILE A 26 0.15 2.62 8.86
C ILE A 26 0.27 1.10 9.08
N LEU A 27 0.54 0.33 8.03
CA LEU A 27 0.74 -1.12 8.09
C LEU A 27 1.84 -1.52 9.07
N ARG A 28 2.97 -0.79 9.06
CA ARG A 28 4.08 -1.02 9.99
C ARG A 28 3.69 -0.76 11.45
N ARG A 29 2.82 0.22 11.73
CA ARG A 29 2.32 0.46 13.10
C ARG A 29 1.42 -0.67 13.59
N MET A 30 0.67 -1.29 12.70
CA MET A 30 -0.15 -2.47 13.02
C MET A 30 0.70 -3.75 13.14
N GLY A 31 1.99 -3.69 12.79
CA GLY A 31 2.92 -4.83 12.86
C GLY A 31 3.05 -5.62 11.56
N PHE A 32 2.35 -5.22 10.49
CA PHE A 32 2.48 -5.80 9.16
C PHE A 32 3.72 -5.29 8.42
N SER A 33 4.15 -6.03 7.39
CA SER A 33 5.24 -5.61 6.50
C SER A 33 4.82 -4.40 5.66
N GLY A 34 5.71 -3.42 5.47
CA GLY A 34 5.43 -2.25 4.62
C GLY A 34 5.12 -2.58 3.16
N TRP A 35 5.55 -3.76 2.69
CA TRP A 35 5.23 -4.28 1.35
C TRP A 35 3.74 -4.53 1.11
N TRP A 36 2.95 -4.67 2.19
CA TRP A 36 1.49 -4.73 2.07
C TRP A 36 0.89 -3.47 1.45
N ALA A 37 1.62 -2.35 1.41
CA ALA A 37 1.15 -1.13 0.74
C ALA A 37 0.96 -1.31 -0.77
N VAL A 38 1.64 -2.28 -1.40
CA VAL A 38 1.47 -2.57 -2.84
C VAL A 38 0.06 -3.07 -3.16
N ILE A 39 -0.56 -3.79 -2.22
CA ILE A 39 -1.92 -4.31 -2.36
C ILE A 39 -2.93 -3.17 -2.57
N ALA A 40 -2.68 -1.99 -1.97
CA ALA A 40 -3.57 -0.84 -2.10
C ALA A 40 -3.69 -0.31 -3.54
N PHE A 41 -2.71 -0.61 -4.40
CA PHE A 41 -2.68 -0.14 -5.78
C PHE A 41 -3.37 -1.07 -6.78
N VAL A 42 -3.78 -2.27 -6.35
CA VAL A 42 -4.50 -3.24 -7.18
C VAL A 42 -5.96 -3.29 -6.72
N PRO A 43 -6.95 -2.81 -7.50
CA PRO A 43 -8.31 -2.57 -7.00
C PRO A 43 -8.96 -3.77 -6.29
N LEU A 44 -8.94 -4.95 -6.90
CA LEU A 44 -9.56 -6.15 -6.32
C LEU A 44 -8.80 -6.66 -5.10
N VAL A 45 -7.46 -6.67 -5.18
CA VAL A 45 -6.62 -7.15 -4.07
C VAL A 45 -6.68 -6.16 -2.90
N ASN A 46 -6.84 -4.86 -3.16
CA ASN A 46 -7.01 -3.83 -2.14
C ASN A 46 -8.25 -4.10 -1.28
N ILE A 47 -9.39 -4.45 -1.89
CA ILE A 47 -10.61 -4.79 -1.16
C ILE A 47 -10.36 -5.98 -0.23
N ILE A 48 -9.72 -7.04 -0.74
CA ILE A 48 -9.37 -8.22 0.05
C ILE A 48 -8.38 -7.85 1.17
N GLY A 49 -7.37 -7.05 0.87
CA GLY A 49 -6.36 -6.61 1.84
C GLY A 49 -6.97 -5.78 2.97
N LEU A 50 -7.87 -4.86 2.65
CA LEU A 50 -8.63 -4.08 3.64
C LEU A 50 -9.53 -4.99 4.48
N TRP A 51 -10.18 -5.97 3.86
CA TRP A 51 -10.99 -6.95 4.57
C TRP A 51 -10.17 -7.79 5.54
N VAL A 52 -8.99 -8.26 5.12
CA VAL A 52 -8.07 -9.01 5.99
C VAL A 52 -7.59 -8.13 7.13
N VAL A 53 -7.15 -6.89 6.87
CA VAL A 53 -6.65 -5.97 7.91
C VAL A 53 -7.74 -5.56 8.91
N SER A 54 -9.01 -5.52 8.49
CA SER A 54 -10.12 -5.17 9.39
C SER A 54 -10.51 -6.29 10.35
N VAL A 55 -10.37 -7.55 9.95
CA VAL A 55 -10.75 -8.72 10.78
C VAL A 55 -9.58 -9.42 11.46
N ALA A 56 -8.37 -9.30 10.90
CA ALA A 56 -7.19 -9.96 11.44
C ALA A 56 -6.68 -9.25 12.70
N ARG A 57 -6.21 -10.04 13.66
CA ARG A 57 -5.51 -9.51 14.85
C ARG A 57 -4.20 -8.85 14.42
N TRP A 58 -3.96 -7.65 14.93
CA TRP A 58 -2.77 -6.88 14.55
C TRP A 58 -1.50 -7.47 15.19
N PRO A 59 -0.47 -7.83 14.39
CA PRO A 59 0.76 -8.45 14.90
C PRO A 59 1.52 -7.63 15.94
N VAL A 60 1.29 -6.31 15.99
CA VAL A 60 1.90 -5.44 17.01
C VAL A 60 1.44 -5.76 18.43
N ILE A 61 0.22 -6.31 18.60
CA ILE A 61 -0.34 -6.65 19.90
C ILE A 61 0.39 -7.87 20.50
N ASP A 62 0.80 -8.82 19.68
CA ASP A 62 1.51 -10.04 20.11
C ASP A 62 3.01 -9.82 20.38
N ARG A 63 3.52 -8.61 20.12
CA ARG A 63 4.92 -8.24 20.34
C ARG A 63 5.18 -7.56 21.70
N GLN A 64 4.14 -7.39 22.53
CA GLN A 64 4.21 -6.88 23.90
C GLN A 64 4.05 -8.02 24.90
#